data_AF-A0A536K3L0-F1
#
_entry.id   AF-A0A536K3L0-F1
#
_cell.length_a   1.000
_cell.length_b   1.000
_cell.length_c   1.000
_cell.angle_alpha   90.00
_cell.angle_beta   90.00
_cell.angle_gamma   90.00
#
_symmetry.space_group_name_H-M   'P 1'
#
loop_
_entity.id
_entity.type
_entity.pdbx_description
1 polymer ?
#
loop_
_entity_poly.entity_id
_entity_poly.type
_entity_poly.pdbx_seq_one_letter_code
_entity_poly.pdbx_strand_id
1 'polypeptide(L)'
;MFHQRIAGALEKFEDGFARTTEPELLAYHYQEAGDFGAALAHWIAAGDVAERRGATAEAVAHYRSARSLTENAALAETDRPLASEVLMKLGNALCQTVGYQ
;
A
#
# COMPACT_ATOMS: atom_id res chain seq x y z
N MET A 1 -18.72 11.97 12.49
CA MET A 1 -19.71 11.30 11.60
C MET A 1 -19.14 10.88 10.23
N PHE A 2 -17.82 10.73 10.03
CA PHE A 2 -17.26 10.22 8.75
C PHE A 2 -16.88 8.73 8.79
N HIS A 3 -16.74 8.11 9.97
CA HIS A 3 -16.35 6.70 10.08
C HIS A 3 -17.40 5.71 9.54
N GLN A 4 -18.70 6.01 9.63
CA GLN A 4 -19.75 5.08 9.18
C GLN A 4 -19.90 4.99 7.66
N ARG A 5 -19.67 6.07 6.92
CA ARG A 5 -19.73 6.05 5.43
C ARG A 5 -18.52 5.33 4.83
N ILE A 6 -17.37 5.43 5.49
CA ILE A 6 -16.14 4.73 5.11
C ILE A 6 -16.31 3.24 5.41
N ALA A 7 -16.80 2.86 6.59
CA ALA A 7 -17.10 1.46 6.95
C ALA A 7 -18.09 0.76 5.99
N GLY A 8 -19.15 1.46 5.56
CA GLY A 8 -20.12 0.88 4.62
C GLY A 8 -19.63 0.78 3.17
N ALA A 9 -18.67 1.63 2.76
CA ALA A 9 -17.97 1.46 1.50
C ALA A 9 -16.97 0.30 1.61
N LEU A 10 -16.21 0.27 2.70
CA LEU A 10 -15.25 -0.76 3.07
C LEU A 10 -15.81 -2.18 2.98
N GLU A 11 -16.95 -2.46 3.61
CA GLU A 11 -17.57 -3.80 3.57
C GLU A 11 -17.88 -4.27 2.14
N LYS A 12 -18.21 -3.35 1.21
CA LYS A 12 -18.45 -3.69 -0.20
C LYS A 12 -17.16 -3.84 -1.01
N PHE A 13 -16.06 -3.26 -0.56
CA PHE A 13 -14.75 -3.30 -1.21
C PHE A 13 -13.83 -4.41 -0.65
N GLU A 14 -14.11 -4.91 0.56
CA GLU A 14 -13.42 -6.06 1.16
C GLU A 14 -13.86 -7.41 0.60
N ASP A 15 -14.86 -7.45 -0.30
CA ASP A 15 -15.10 -8.60 -1.16
C ASP A 15 -13.80 -8.91 -1.91
N GLY A 16 -13.13 -10.00 -1.53
CA GLY A 16 -11.71 -10.28 -1.81
C GLY A 16 -11.27 -10.21 -3.27
N PHE A 17 -12.21 -10.07 -4.20
CA PHE A 17 -11.96 -9.75 -5.60
C PHE A 17 -11.32 -8.36 -5.80
N ALA A 18 -11.76 -7.32 -5.10
CA ALA A 18 -11.23 -5.96 -5.28
C ALA A 18 -9.82 -5.81 -4.67
N ARG A 19 -9.57 -6.43 -3.51
CA ARG A 19 -8.22 -6.55 -2.90
C ARG A 19 -7.21 -7.24 -3.85
N THR A 20 -7.68 -8.10 -4.75
CA THR A 20 -6.83 -8.85 -5.67
C THR A 20 -6.64 -8.15 -7.03
N THR A 21 -7.59 -7.30 -7.42
CA THR A 21 -7.62 -6.75 -8.79
C THR A 21 -7.01 -5.35 -8.88
N GLU A 22 -7.25 -4.46 -7.90
CA GLU A 22 -6.77 -3.06 -7.94
C GLU A 22 -6.42 -2.50 -6.54
N PRO A 23 -5.40 -3.05 -5.86
CA PRO A 23 -4.97 -2.60 -4.54
C PRO A 23 -4.51 -1.13 -4.50
N GLU A 24 -3.96 -0.59 -5.60
CA GLU A 24 -3.56 0.82 -5.70
C GLU A 24 -4.72 1.82 -5.62
N LEU A 25 -5.87 1.49 -6.21
CA LEU A 25 -7.06 2.35 -6.19
C LEU A 25 -7.63 2.44 -4.77
N LEU A 26 -7.67 1.30 -4.07
CA LEU A 26 -8.04 1.25 -2.66
C LEU A 26 -7.09 2.09 -1.82
N ALA A 27 -5.79 1.93 -2.01
CA ALA A 27 -4.77 2.68 -1.27
C ALA A 27 -4.94 4.20 -1.43
N TYR A 28 -5.20 4.67 -2.65
CA TYR A 28 -5.48 6.08 -2.93
C TYR A 28 -6.74 6.57 -2.19
N HIS A 29 -7.84 5.81 -2.24
CA HIS A 29 -9.07 6.21 -1.56
C HIS A 29 -8.94 6.27 -0.03
N TYR A 30 -8.21 5.35 0.58
CA TYR A 30 -7.93 5.41 2.02
C TYR A 30 -7.07 6.61 2.40
N GLN A 31 -6.09 6.94 1.56
CA GLN A 31 -5.23 8.10 1.76
C GLN A 31 -6.06 9.40 1.72
N GLU A 32 -6.94 9.55 0.73
CA GLU A 32 -7.86 10.70 0.65
C GLU A 32 -8.87 10.73 1.81
N ALA A 33 -9.22 9.57 2.36
CA ALA A 33 -10.08 9.45 3.54
C ALA A 33 -9.34 9.72 4.87
N GLY A 34 -8.02 9.87 4.85
CA GLY A 34 -7.18 10.06 6.03
C GLY A 34 -6.89 8.79 6.83
N ASP A 35 -7.25 7.61 6.31
CA ASP A 35 -6.95 6.31 6.93
C ASP A 35 -5.58 5.81 6.43
N PHE A 36 -4.52 6.40 6.98
CA PHE A 36 -3.15 6.13 6.52
C PHE A 36 -2.70 4.69 6.79
N GLY A 37 -3.23 4.04 7.83
CA GLY A 37 -2.93 2.63 8.12
C GLY A 37 -3.48 1.70 7.06
N ALA A 38 -4.76 1.88 6.69
CA ALA A 38 -5.36 1.12 5.59
C ALA A 38 -4.70 1.44 4.24
N ALA A 39 -4.40 2.70 3.97
CA ALA A 39 -3.70 3.11 2.75
C ALA A 39 -2.31 2.44 2.65
N LEU A 40 -1.56 2.41 3.75
CA LEU A 40 -0.24 1.78 3.83
C LEU A 40 -0.31 0.28 3.51
N ALA A 41 -1.23 -0.45 4.13
CA ALA A 41 -1.41 -1.88 3.88
C ALA A 41 -1.75 -2.18 2.40
N HIS A 42 -2.58 -1.34 1.78
CA HIS A 42 -2.98 -1.53 0.38
C HIS A 42 -1.87 -1.18 -0.62
N TRP A 43 -1.05 -0.15 -0.35
CA TRP A 43 0.14 0.13 -1.17
C TRP A 43 1.18 -0.99 -1.09
N ILE A 44 1.36 -1.62 0.08
CA ILE A 44 2.22 -2.81 0.24
C ILE A 44 1.67 -3.95 -0.62
N ALA A 45 0.37 -4.24 -0.52
CA ALA A 45 -0.26 -5.30 -1.29
C ALA A 45 -0.16 -5.06 -2.82
N ALA A 46 -0.28 -3.81 -3.27
CA ALA A 46 -0.09 -3.45 -4.68
C ALA A 46 1.33 -3.74 -5.16
N GLY A 47 2.33 -3.37 -4.37
CA GLY A 47 3.72 -3.71 -4.66
C GLY A 47 3.95 -5.23 -4.73
N ASP A 48 3.38 -5.98 -3.78
CA ASP A 48 3.50 -7.44 -3.76
C ASP A 48 2.84 -8.11 -4.98
N VAL A 49 1.70 -7.58 -5.43
CA VAL A 49 1.03 -8.03 -6.67
C VAL A 49 1.91 -7.74 -7.89
N ALA A 50 2.47 -6.53 -7.98
CA ALA A 50 3.36 -6.14 -9.06
C ALA A 50 4.65 -6.98 -9.11
N GLU A 51 5.27 -7.27 -7.96
CA GLU A 51 6.42 -8.18 -7.88
C GLU A 51 6.07 -9.59 -8.36
N ARG A 52 4.92 -10.14 -7.95
CA ARG A 52 4.45 -11.45 -8.44
C ARG A 52 4.21 -11.49 -9.95
N ARG A 53 3.89 -10.34 -10.55
CA ARG A 53 3.71 -10.19 -12.00
C ARG A 53 5.03 -9.92 -12.75
N GLY A 54 6.15 -9.77 -12.05
CA GLY A 54 7.45 -9.39 -12.62
C GLY A 54 7.53 -7.92 -13.03
N ALA A 55 6.57 -7.10 -12.61
CA ALA A 55 6.52 -5.67 -12.89
C ALA A 55 7.27 -4.88 -11.81
N THR A 56 8.58 -5.11 -11.70
CA THR A 56 9.39 -4.58 -10.59
C THR A 56 9.41 -3.04 -10.54
N ALA A 57 9.31 -2.35 -11.69
CA ALA A 57 9.20 -0.89 -11.73
C ALA A 57 7.88 -0.38 -11.12
N GLU A 58 6.77 -1.08 -11.37
CA GLU A 58 5.46 -0.78 -10.76
C GLU A 58 5.48 -1.08 -9.26
N ALA A 59 6.12 -2.19 -8.86
CA ALA A 59 6.31 -2.51 -7.45
C ALA A 59 7.08 -1.41 -6.70
N VAL A 60 8.17 -0.90 -7.27
CA VAL A 60 8.92 0.23 -6.71
C VAL A 60 8.04 1.47 -6.57
N ALA A 61 7.17 1.76 -7.55
CA ALA A 61 6.25 2.90 -7.46
C ALA A 61 5.26 2.74 -6.29
N HIS A 62 4.65 1.56 -6.14
CA HIS A 62 3.73 1.28 -5.04
C HIS A 62 4.42 1.33 -3.67
N TYR A 63 5.61 0.74 -3.54
CA TYR A 63 6.37 0.79 -2.27
C TYR A 63 6.86 2.20 -1.93
N ARG A 64 7.11 3.06 -2.92
CA ARG A 64 7.40 4.49 -2.66
C ARG A 64 6.19 5.24 -2.12
N SER A 65 4.99 4.98 -2.65
CA SER A 65 3.75 5.53 -2.10
C SER A 65 3.55 5.06 -0.66
N ALA A 66 3.74 3.76 -0.38
CA ALA A 66 3.70 3.21 0.97
C ALA A 66 4.71 3.94 1.89
N ARG A 67 5.95 4.13 1.45
CA ARG A 67 6.99 4.83 2.22
C ARG A 67 6.61 6.27 2.55
N SER A 68 6.04 7.00 1.59
CA SER A 68 5.60 8.38 1.83
C SER A 68 4.56 8.47 2.97
N LEU A 69 3.76 7.42 3.16
CA LEU A 69 2.79 7.35 4.27
C LEU A 69 3.46 7.06 5.62
N THR A 70 4.59 6.34 5.63
CA THR A 70 5.34 6.07 6.87
C THR A 70 5.98 7.32 7.48
N GLU A 71 6.22 8.33 6.65
CA GLU A 71 6.78 9.63 7.07
C GLU A 71 5.68 10.57 7.61
N ASN A 72 4.40 10.17 7.54
CA ASN A 72 3.28 10.95 8.02
C ASN A 72 3.11 10.79 9.55
N ALA A 73 3.10 11.93 10.26
CA ALA A 73 2.92 11.97 11.72
C ALA A 73 1.54 11.48 12.21
N ALA A 74 0.56 11.37 11.31
CA ALA A 74 -0.77 10.83 11.59
C ALA A 74 -0.85 9.30 11.49
N LEU A 75 0.23 8.61 11.10
CA LEU A 75 0.26 7.16 11.11
C LEU A 75 0.20 6.64 12.55
N ALA A 76 -0.67 5.67 12.81
CA ALA A 76 -0.81 5.10 14.13
C ALA A 76 0.44 4.29 14.52
N GLU A 77 0.80 4.33 15.80
CA GLU A 77 1.94 3.56 16.33
C GLU A 77 1.79 2.04 16.08
N THR A 78 0.56 1.55 15.98
CA THR A 78 0.23 0.16 15.63
C THR A 78 0.66 -0.23 14.22
N ASP A 79 0.78 0.73 13.31
CA ASP A 79 1.15 0.51 11.90
C ASP A 79 2.66 0.72 11.67
N ARG A 80 3.41 1.15 12.70
CA ARG A 80 4.86 1.35 12.62
C ARG A 80 5.64 0.07 12.24
N PRO A 81 5.22 -1.17 12.57
CA PRO A 81 5.85 -2.37 12.03
C PRO A 81 5.78 -2.47 10.50
N LEU A 82 4.66 -2.06 9.88
CA LEU A 82 4.50 -2.03 8.42
C LEU A 82 5.47 -1.05 7.77
N ALA A 83 5.88 0.01 8.48
CA ALA A 83 6.87 0.95 7.97
C ALA A 83 8.23 0.28 7.72
N SER A 84 8.67 -0.57 8.64
CA SER A 84 9.93 -1.32 8.47
C SER A 84 9.83 -2.35 7.33
N GLU A 85 8.67 -2.98 7.17
CA GLU A 85 8.40 -3.93 6.09
C GLU A 85 8.48 -3.26 4.72
N VAL A 86 7.90 -2.07 4.56
CA VAL A 86 7.99 -1.26 3.32
C VAL A 86 9.43 -0.98 2.93
N LEU A 87 10.28 -0.60 3.89
CA LEU A 87 11.68 -0.30 3.60
C LEU A 87 12.44 -1.54 3.10
N MET A 88 12.17 -2.71 3.68
CA MET A 88 12.75 -3.97 3.22
C MET A 88 12.28 -4.35 1.81
N LYS A 89 10.97 -4.29 1.55
CA LYS A 89 10.39 -4.59 0.24
C LYS A 89 10.88 -3.64 -0.84
N LEU A 90 10.92 -2.34 -0.55
CA LEU A 90 11.46 -1.32 -1.45
C LEU A 90 12.94 -1.58 -1.76
N GLY A 91 13.74 -1.93 -0.76
CA GLY A 91 15.15 -2.27 -0.93
C GLY A 91 15.34 -3.46 -1.88
N ASN A 92 14.56 -4.53 -1.69
CA ASN A 92 14.61 -5.71 -2.54
C ASN A 92 14.21 -5.40 -3.99
N ALA A 93 13.08 -4.69 -4.17
CA ALA A 93 12.60 -4.31 -5.50
C ALA A 93 13.59 -3.39 -6.23
N LEU A 94 14.22 -2.45 -5.51
CA LEU A 94 15.27 -1.61 -6.09
C LEU A 94 16.46 -2.44 -6.55
N CYS A 95 17.00 -3.33 -5.72
CA CYS A 95 18.10 -4.21 -6.10
C CYS A 95 17.81 -5.02 -7.37
N GLN A 96 16.58 -5.50 -7.53
CA GLN A 96 16.15 -6.21 -8.74
C GLN A 96 16.08 -5.30 -9.98
N THR A 97 15.67 -4.04 -9.82
CA THR A 97 15.67 -3.07 -10.94
C THR A 97 17.05 -2.60 -11.36
N VAL A 98 18.01 -2.40 -10.43
CA VAL A 98 19.37 -1.93 -10.77
C VAL A 98 20.30 -3.06 -11.24
N GLY A 99 20.00 -4.31 -10.86
CA GLY A 99 20.79 -5.48 -11.25
C GLY A 99 20.46 -6.06 -12.64
N TYR A 100 19.44 -5.53 -13.31
CA TYR A 100 18.99 -5.98 -14.64
C TYR A 100 19.46 -5.05 -15.78
N GLN A 101 20.62 -4.39 -15.61
CA GLN A 101 21.27 -3.59 -16.64
C GLN A 101 22.55 -4.25 -17.15
#